data_AF-A0A0F9V927-F1
#
_entry.id   AF-A0A0F9V927-F1
#
_cell.length_a   1.000
_cell.length_b   1.000
_cell.length_c   1.000
_cell.angle_alpha   90.00
_cell.angle_beta   90.00
_cell.angle_gamma   90.00
#
_symmetry.space_group_name_H-M   'P 1'
#
loop_
_entity.id
_entity.type
_entity.pdbx_description
1 polymer ?
#
loop_
_entity_poly.entity_id
_entity_poly.type
_entity_poly.pdbx_seq_one_letter_code
_entity_poly.pdbx_strand_id
1 'polypeptide(L)' 'MVFVPHPIQDRTDEELRKLADEAFEQIVKSLTS' A
#
# COMPACT_ATOMS: atom_id res chain seq x y z
N MET A 1 -18.95 2.23 -19.13
CA MET A 1 -18.09 2.50 -17.96
C MET A 1 -16.82 3.15 -18.45
N VAL A 2 -16.37 4.23 -17.79
CA VAL A 2 -15.08 4.88 -18.09
C VAL A 2 -14.09 4.40 -17.03
N PHE A 3 -13.03 3.71 -17.45
CA PHE A 3 -11.95 3.31 -16.56
C PHE A 3 -10.99 4.50 -16.41
N VAL A 4 -10.86 5.01 -15.18
CA VAL A 4 -9.86 6.02 -14.82
C VAL A 4 -8.62 5.31 -14.28
N PRO A 5 -7.45 5.44 -14.91
CA PRO A 5 -6.24 4.76 -14.46
C PRO A 5 -5.82 5.33 -13.10
N HIS A 6 -5.71 4.46 -12.10
CA HIS A 6 -5.14 4.81 -10.81
C HIS A 6 -3.66 4.44 -10.77
N PRO A 7 -2.78 5.29 -10.20
CA PRO A 7 -1.33 5.03 -10.14
C PRO A 7 -0.92 3.73 -9.44
N ILE A 8 -1.81 3.16 -8.63
CA ILE A 8 -1.58 1.88 -7.96
C ILE A 8 -1.59 0.71 -8.96
N GLN A 9 -2.19 0.89 -10.14
CA GLN A 9 -2.31 -0.13 -11.19
C GLN A 9 -1.03 -0.33 -12.01
N ASP A 10 -0.08 0.61 -11.92
CA ASP A 10 1.23 0.54 -12.60
C ASP A 10 2.35 -0.03 -11.71
N ARG A 11 2.00 -0.48 -10.48
CA ARG A 11 2.98 -1.01 -9.53
C ARG A 11 3.23 -2.50 -9.72
N THR A 12 4.45 -2.91 -9.40
CA THR A 12 4.83 -4.32 -9.31
C THR A 12 4.32 -4.94 -7.99
N ASP A 13 4.25 -6.27 -7.95
CA ASP A 13 3.89 -7.02 -6.74
C ASP A 13 4.83 -6.71 -5.57
N GLU A 14 6.14 -6.62 -5.84
CA GLU A 14 7.15 -6.31 -4.83
C GLU A 14 6.95 -4.91 -4.22
N GLU A 15 6.64 -3.91 -5.04
CA GLU A 15 6.39 -2.54 -4.58
C GLU A 15 5.10 -2.44 -3.76
N LEU A 16 4.05 -3.18 -4.16
CA LEU A 16 2.80 -3.24 -3.40
C LEU A 16 3.02 -3.90 -2.05
N ARG A 17 3.79 -4.98 -2.01
CA ARG A 17 4.07 -5.70 -0.77
C ARG A 17 4.90 -4.87 0.20
N LYS A 18 5.95 -4.21 -0.29
CA LYS A 18 6.74 -3.29 0.52
C LYS A 18 5.90 -2.14 1.10
N LEU A 19 5.00 -1.57 0.30
CA LEU A 19 4.09 -0.52 0.78
C LEU A 19 3.14 -1.03 1.88
N ALA A 20 2.66 -2.27 1.75
CA ALA A 20 1.83 -2.89 2.77
C ALA A 20 2.60 -3.14 4.07
N ASP A 21 3.84 -3.66 3.98
CA ASP A 21 4.69 -3.93 5.14
C ASP A 21 5.02 -2.62 5.90
N GLU A 22 5.39 -1.57 5.19
CA GLU A 22 5.68 -0.25 5.78
C GLU A 22 4.45 0.34 6.49
N ALA A 23 3.27 0.26 5.87
CA ALA A 23 2.04 0.75 6.46
C ALA A 23 1.61 -0.06 7.69
N PHE A 24 1.77 -1.39 7.63
CA PHE A 24 1.44 -2.29 8.72
C PHE A 24 2.23 -1.96 9.99
N GLU A 25 3.55 -1.81 9.89
CA GLU A 25 4.42 -1.45 11.02
C GLU A 25 4.01 -0.12 11.66
N GLN A 26 3.67 0.88 10.84
CA GLN A 26 3.21 2.18 11.34
C GLN A 26 1.88 2.08 12.10
N ILE A 27 0.94 1.29 11.58
CA ILE A 27 -0.37 1.09 12.20
C ILE A 27 -0.21 0.37 13.54
N VAL A 28 0.56 -0.73 13.58
CA VAL A 28 0.80 -1.50 14.81
C VAL A 28 1.46 -0.64 15.88
N LYS A 29 2.48 0.14 15.51
CA LYS A 29 3.13 1.08 16.43
C LYS A 29 2.14 2.12 16.98
N SER A 30 1.22 2.61 16.15
CA SER A 30 0.22 3.58 16.56
C SER A 30 -0.83 2.99 17.52
N LEU A 31 -1.10 1.68 17.44
CA LEU A 31 -2.08 0.99 18.30
C LEU A 31 -1.48 0.50 19.62
N THR A 32 -0.16 0.37 19.70
CA THR A 32 0.55 -0.22 20.85
C THR A 32 1.28 0.82 21.72
N SER A 33 1.25 2.10 21.33
CA SER A 33 1.86 3.22 22.05
C SER A 33 0.87 4.05 22.84
#